data_AF-A0A8C6R9D0-F1
#
_entry.id   AF-A0A8C6R9D0-F1
#
_cell.length_a   1.000
_cell.length_b   1.000
_cell.length_c   1.000
_cell.angle_alpha   90.00
_cell.angle_beta   90.00
_cell.angle_gamma   90.00
#
_symmetry.space_group_name_H-M   'P 1'
#
loop_
_entity.id
_entity.type
_entity.pdbx_description
1 polymer ?
#
loop_
_entity_poly.entity_id
_entity_poly.type
_entity_poly.pdbx_seq_one_letter_code
_entity_poly.pdbx_strand_id
1 'polypeptide(L)'
;MADDNGEPSDDLVPAILDTAHQYNIQVAFHIQPYKGRDDVTVHDNIKYIIDTYGSHGAFYRYKNSMGKSLPLFYIYDSYLTSPEAWAHLLTQSGPHSIRNTPYDGVFIALLVEEGHTHDILAGGFDGMYTYFASNGFSFGSSHQNWKAVKNFCDANNLMFIPSVGPGYIDTSIRPWNNHNTRNRVNGKYYETALQAALTVRPEIVSITSFNEWHEGTQIEKAVPKKTPTRLYLDYLPHQPSLYLELTRRWAEHFIKEKEQWLM
;
A
#
# COMPACT_ATOMS: atom_id res chain seq x y z
N MET A 1 -10.95 -14.91 1.88
CA MET A 1 -9.99 -16.03 2.05
C MET A 1 -8.79 -15.54 2.84
N ALA A 2 -8.14 -16.40 3.62
CA ALA A 2 -6.88 -16.08 4.31
C ALA A 2 -5.68 -16.62 3.52
N ASP A 3 -4.49 -16.10 3.82
CA ASP A 3 -3.23 -16.70 3.38
C ASP A 3 -2.81 -17.84 4.33
N ASP A 4 -1.63 -18.42 4.11
CA ASP A 4 -1.12 -19.53 4.93
C ASP A 4 -0.77 -19.12 6.38
N ASN A 5 -0.81 -17.82 6.73
CA ASN A 5 -0.33 -17.29 8.01
C ASN A 5 -1.40 -16.57 8.84
N GLY A 6 -2.62 -16.40 8.32
CA GLY A 6 -3.70 -15.67 8.96
C GLY A 6 -5.00 -16.46 9.11
N GLU A 7 -5.86 -15.99 10.02
CA GLU A 7 -7.25 -16.45 10.13
C GLU A 7 -8.17 -15.63 9.21
N PRO A 8 -9.34 -16.16 8.78
CA PRO A 8 -10.33 -15.38 8.05
C PRO A 8 -10.76 -14.12 8.82
N SER A 9 -10.69 -12.95 8.18
CA SER A 9 -10.98 -11.65 8.80
C SER A 9 -12.09 -10.86 8.11
N ASP A 10 -12.75 -11.46 7.10
CA ASP A 10 -13.80 -10.79 6.30
C ASP A 10 -15.01 -10.37 7.16
N ASP A 11 -15.38 -11.15 8.16
CA ASP A 11 -16.49 -10.83 9.08
C ASP A 11 -16.25 -9.55 9.91
N LEU A 12 -15.00 -9.06 9.98
CA LEU A 12 -14.65 -7.80 10.66
C LEU A 12 -14.84 -6.57 9.75
N VAL A 13 -14.94 -6.76 8.42
CA VAL A 13 -15.00 -5.67 7.44
C VAL A 13 -16.20 -4.74 7.68
N PRO A 14 -17.43 -5.22 7.96
CA PRO A 14 -18.55 -4.33 8.28
C PRO A 14 -18.28 -3.39 9.47
N ALA A 15 -17.71 -3.92 10.56
CA ALA A 15 -17.40 -3.12 11.75
C ALA A 15 -16.30 -2.08 11.49
N ILE A 16 -15.31 -2.42 10.66
CA ILE A 16 -14.26 -1.49 10.22
C ILE A 16 -14.87 -0.38 9.37
N LEU A 17 -15.75 -0.73 8.42
CA LEU A 17 -16.45 0.22 7.56
C LEU A 17 -17.33 1.19 8.35
N ASP A 18 -18.14 0.68 9.27
CA ASP A 18 -19.00 1.48 10.15
C ASP A 18 -18.17 2.47 10.98
N THR A 19 -17.08 1.98 11.58
CA THR A 19 -16.18 2.81 12.39
C THR A 19 -15.49 3.85 11.51
N ALA A 20 -14.96 3.46 10.35
CA ALA A 20 -14.31 4.39 9.42
C ALA A 20 -15.27 5.52 9.01
N HIS A 21 -16.54 5.19 8.72
CA HIS A 21 -17.56 6.18 8.36
C HIS A 21 -17.79 7.20 9.49
N GLN A 22 -17.86 6.75 10.75
CA GLN A 22 -18.03 7.64 11.91
C GLN A 22 -16.89 8.67 12.03
N TYR A 23 -15.69 8.32 11.57
CA TYR A 23 -14.50 9.19 11.61
C TYR A 23 -14.15 9.83 10.26
N ASN A 24 -15.04 9.75 9.26
CA ASN A 24 -14.81 10.25 7.88
C ASN A 24 -13.56 9.66 7.22
N ILE A 25 -13.25 8.40 7.51
CA ILE A 25 -12.18 7.62 6.91
C ILE A 25 -12.80 6.74 5.82
N GLN A 26 -12.08 6.56 4.72
CA GLN A 26 -12.46 5.64 3.65
C GLN A 26 -11.60 4.37 3.69
N VAL A 27 -12.17 3.26 3.22
CA VAL A 27 -11.58 1.93 3.27
C VAL A 27 -11.40 1.39 1.85
N ALA A 28 -10.15 1.18 1.45
CA ALA A 28 -9.76 0.44 0.26
C ALA A 28 -9.29 -0.97 0.66
N PHE A 29 -9.16 -1.87 -0.31
CA PHE A 29 -8.78 -3.26 -0.06
C PHE A 29 -7.36 -3.55 -0.56
N HIS A 30 -6.58 -4.22 0.28
CA HIS A 30 -5.25 -4.74 -0.04
C HIS A 30 -5.35 -6.26 -0.18
N ILE A 31 -5.38 -6.75 -1.42
CA ILE A 31 -5.59 -8.14 -1.75
C ILE A 31 -4.29 -8.93 -1.54
N GLN A 32 -4.30 -9.79 -0.52
CA GLN A 32 -3.19 -10.64 -0.13
C GLN A 32 -3.00 -11.84 -1.09
N PRO A 33 -1.84 -12.51 -1.08
CA PRO A 33 -1.58 -13.72 -1.86
C PRO A 33 -2.22 -14.94 -1.19
N TYR A 34 -3.55 -14.95 -1.14
CA TYR A 34 -4.30 -16.10 -0.61
C TYR A 34 -4.06 -17.35 -1.48
N LYS A 35 -4.24 -18.52 -0.88
CA LYS A 35 -4.04 -19.80 -1.57
C LYS A 35 -4.95 -19.93 -2.78
N GLY A 36 -4.36 -20.26 -3.94
CA GLY A 36 -5.10 -20.42 -5.19
C GLY A 36 -5.45 -19.10 -5.89
N ARG A 37 -4.84 -17.98 -5.49
CA ARG A 37 -5.02 -16.70 -6.18
C ARG A 37 -4.53 -16.74 -7.62
N ASP A 38 -5.42 -16.39 -8.53
CA ASP A 38 -5.23 -16.20 -9.97
C ASP A 38 -6.17 -15.09 -10.50
N ASP A 39 -6.17 -14.85 -11.80
CA ASP A 39 -7.02 -13.86 -12.47
C ASP A 39 -8.53 -14.11 -12.26
N VAL A 40 -8.96 -15.38 -12.29
CA VAL A 40 -10.36 -15.78 -12.10
C VAL A 40 -10.83 -15.59 -10.65
N THR A 41 -10.06 -16.06 -9.68
CA THR A 41 -10.41 -15.92 -8.26
C THR A 41 -10.30 -14.47 -7.80
N VAL A 42 -9.39 -13.67 -8.37
CA VAL A 42 -9.34 -12.22 -8.11
C VAL A 42 -10.58 -11.53 -8.69
N HIS A 43 -11.03 -11.88 -9.90
CA HIS A 43 -12.31 -11.41 -10.44
C HIS A 43 -13.45 -11.66 -9.45
N ASP A 44 -13.60 -12.90 -8.98
CA ASP A 44 -14.69 -13.28 -8.07
C ASP A 44 -14.63 -12.55 -6.72
N ASN A 45 -13.42 -12.34 -6.19
CA ASN A 45 -13.23 -11.56 -4.97
C ASN A 45 -13.55 -10.07 -5.16
N ILE A 46 -13.18 -9.47 -6.31
CA ILE A 46 -13.53 -8.07 -6.62
C ILE A 46 -15.06 -7.94 -6.68
N LYS A 47 -15.73 -8.86 -7.38
CA LYS A 47 -17.18 -8.92 -7.46
C LYS A 47 -17.80 -9.03 -6.07
N TYR A 48 -17.31 -9.95 -5.24
CA TYR A 48 -17.78 -10.12 -3.86
C TYR A 48 -17.62 -8.84 -3.04
N ILE A 49 -16.44 -8.22 -3.06
CA ILE A 49 -16.14 -7.00 -2.29
C ILE A 49 -17.07 -5.85 -2.73
N ILE A 50 -17.26 -5.66 -4.03
CA ILE A 50 -18.11 -4.58 -4.56
C ILE A 50 -19.59 -4.85 -4.26
N ASP A 51 -20.07 -6.07 -4.47
CA ASP A 51 -21.47 -6.43 -4.20
C ASP A 51 -21.81 -6.32 -2.71
N THR A 52 -20.88 -6.72 -1.84
CA THR A 52 -21.10 -6.79 -0.38
C THR A 52 -20.88 -5.44 0.30
N TYR A 53 -19.84 -4.70 -0.08
CA TYR A 53 -19.39 -3.50 0.64
C TYR A 53 -19.49 -2.22 -0.19
N GLY A 54 -19.68 -2.30 -1.51
CA GLY A 54 -19.58 -1.16 -2.43
C GLY A 54 -20.62 -0.07 -2.23
N SER A 55 -21.75 -0.36 -1.58
CA SER A 55 -22.77 0.65 -1.22
C SER A 55 -22.46 1.38 0.10
N HIS A 56 -21.45 0.95 0.86
CA HIS A 56 -21.13 1.53 2.15
C HIS A 56 -20.51 2.92 2.00
N GLY A 57 -20.89 3.89 2.85
CA GLY A 57 -20.42 5.29 2.76
C GLY A 57 -18.91 5.47 2.95
N ALA A 58 -18.27 4.56 3.67
CA ALA A 58 -16.81 4.51 3.82
C ALA A 58 -16.09 3.72 2.73
N PHE A 59 -16.77 3.07 1.78
CA PHE A 59 -16.09 2.33 0.72
C PHE A 59 -15.30 3.30 -0.18
N TYR A 60 -13.97 3.13 -0.25
CA TYR A 60 -13.11 4.07 -0.96
C TYR A 60 -13.32 3.99 -2.47
N ARG A 61 -13.45 5.17 -3.08
CA ARG A 61 -13.43 5.32 -4.54
C ARG A 61 -12.46 6.41 -4.93
N TYR A 62 -11.50 6.05 -5.77
CA TYR A 62 -10.60 7.01 -6.38
C TYR A 62 -11.33 7.75 -7.49
N LYS A 63 -11.28 9.10 -7.43
CA LYS A 63 -11.86 9.98 -8.44
C LYS A 63 -10.75 10.51 -9.33
N ASN A 64 -10.74 10.10 -10.59
CA ASN A 64 -9.76 10.59 -11.55
C ASN A 64 -10.09 12.01 -12.04
N SER A 65 -9.18 12.62 -12.81
CA SER A 65 -9.32 13.96 -13.38
C SER A 65 -10.54 14.13 -14.29
N MET A 66 -11.04 13.05 -14.90
CA MET A 66 -12.25 13.05 -15.72
C MET A 66 -13.54 12.88 -14.90
N GLY A 67 -13.44 12.78 -13.57
CA GLY A 67 -14.57 12.60 -12.66
C GLY A 67 -15.08 11.17 -12.54
N LYS A 68 -14.45 10.19 -13.20
CA LYS A 68 -14.78 8.76 -13.02
C LYS A 68 -14.36 8.34 -11.61
N SER A 69 -15.30 7.75 -10.88
CA SER A 69 -15.12 7.30 -9.50
C SER A 69 -15.11 5.77 -9.48
N LEU A 70 -13.99 5.17 -9.14
CA LEU A 70 -13.77 3.72 -9.18
C LEU A 70 -13.23 3.20 -7.84
N PRO A 71 -13.60 1.98 -7.40
CA PRO A 71 -12.86 1.28 -6.34
C PRO A 71 -11.35 1.30 -6.59
N LEU A 72 -10.53 1.36 -5.55
CA LEU A 72 -9.08 1.16 -5.67
C LEU A 72 -8.67 -0.10 -4.90
N PHE A 73 -7.90 -0.97 -5.56
CA PHE A 73 -7.39 -2.21 -5.02
C PHE A 73 -5.86 -2.25 -5.13
N TYR A 74 -5.19 -2.55 -4.02
CA TYR A 74 -3.77 -2.91 -4.02
C TYR A 74 -3.65 -4.42 -4.14
N ILE A 75 -2.77 -4.92 -5.01
CA ILE A 75 -2.51 -6.36 -5.15
C ILE A 75 -1.10 -6.66 -4.60
N TYR A 76 -1.02 -7.29 -3.43
CA TYR A 76 0.26 -7.68 -2.83
C TYR A 76 0.88 -8.85 -3.59
N ASP A 77 2.19 -8.87 -3.78
CA ASP A 77 2.90 -9.90 -4.54
C ASP A 77 2.26 -10.23 -5.91
N SER A 78 1.80 -9.20 -6.62
CA SER A 78 1.12 -9.34 -7.93
C SER A 78 1.99 -10.06 -8.97
N TYR A 79 3.32 -9.99 -8.84
CA TYR A 79 4.30 -10.66 -9.71
C TYR A 79 4.27 -12.20 -9.61
N LEU A 80 3.55 -12.79 -8.65
CA LEU A 80 3.33 -14.24 -8.58
C LEU A 80 2.36 -14.77 -9.64
N THR A 81 1.55 -13.89 -10.23
CA THR A 81 0.64 -14.21 -11.34
C THR A 81 1.19 -13.56 -12.62
N SER A 82 1.20 -14.30 -13.73
CA SER A 82 1.87 -13.83 -14.95
C SER A 82 1.16 -12.59 -15.56
N PRO A 83 1.89 -11.74 -16.31
CA PRO A 83 1.29 -10.60 -17.00
C PRO A 83 0.16 -10.99 -17.95
N GLU A 84 0.25 -12.15 -18.62
CA GLU A 84 -0.78 -12.63 -19.54
C GLU A 84 -2.09 -12.95 -18.79
N ALA A 85 -2.00 -13.61 -17.63
CA ALA A 85 -3.15 -13.88 -16.78
C ALA A 85 -3.77 -12.56 -16.28
N TRP A 86 -2.95 -11.61 -15.81
CA TRP A 86 -3.47 -10.28 -15.44
C TRP A 86 -4.13 -9.57 -16.62
N ALA A 87 -3.55 -9.66 -17.81
CA ALA A 87 -4.10 -9.05 -19.01
C ALA A 87 -5.47 -9.62 -19.38
N HIS A 88 -5.74 -10.90 -19.07
CA HIS A 88 -7.06 -11.47 -19.29
C HIS A 88 -8.16 -10.80 -18.48
N LEU A 89 -7.81 -10.28 -17.30
CA LEU A 89 -8.71 -9.61 -16.38
C LEU A 89 -8.73 -8.08 -16.59
N LEU A 90 -7.55 -7.47 -16.76
CA LEU A 90 -7.36 -6.02 -16.61
C LEU A 90 -7.21 -5.29 -17.94
N THR A 91 -7.15 -5.97 -19.09
CA THR A 91 -7.21 -5.30 -20.40
C THR A 91 -8.62 -5.37 -20.98
N GLN A 92 -9.01 -4.38 -21.79
CA GLN A 92 -10.36 -4.36 -22.42
C GLN A 92 -10.60 -5.57 -23.35
N SER A 93 -9.54 -6.12 -23.95
CA SER A 93 -9.59 -7.28 -24.84
C SER A 93 -9.44 -8.62 -24.12
N GLY A 94 -9.28 -8.62 -22.81
CA GLY A 94 -9.11 -9.85 -22.03
C GLY A 94 -10.37 -10.72 -22.06
N PRO A 95 -10.25 -12.07 -22.11
CA PRO A 95 -11.39 -12.98 -22.27
C PRO A 95 -12.43 -12.92 -21.14
N HIS A 96 -12.07 -12.43 -19.95
CA HIS A 96 -13.00 -12.21 -18.84
C HIS A 96 -12.75 -10.85 -18.17
N SER A 97 -12.52 -9.84 -19.02
CA SER A 97 -12.19 -8.49 -18.57
C SER A 97 -13.24 -7.90 -17.61
N ILE A 98 -12.77 -7.27 -16.54
CA ILE A 98 -13.61 -6.43 -15.66
C ILE A 98 -13.75 -4.99 -16.16
N ARG A 99 -12.96 -4.59 -17.15
CA ARG A 99 -12.95 -3.20 -17.65
C ARG A 99 -14.30 -2.86 -18.26
N ASN A 100 -14.81 -1.66 -17.93
CA ASN A 100 -16.13 -1.19 -18.36
C ASN A 100 -17.32 -2.07 -17.89
N THR A 101 -17.13 -2.86 -16.84
CA THR A 101 -18.21 -3.59 -16.14
C THR A 101 -18.56 -2.88 -14.82
N PRO A 102 -19.64 -3.29 -14.11
CA PRO A 102 -19.91 -2.82 -12.75
C PRO A 102 -18.78 -3.13 -11.74
N TYR A 103 -17.85 -4.02 -12.10
CA TYR A 103 -16.73 -4.47 -11.27
C TYR A 103 -15.39 -3.84 -11.67
N ASP A 104 -15.41 -2.83 -12.55
CA ASP A 104 -14.23 -2.06 -12.91
C ASP A 104 -13.66 -1.31 -11.69
N GLY A 105 -12.36 -1.04 -11.72
CA GLY A 105 -11.59 -0.52 -10.58
C GLY A 105 -10.26 0.08 -11.00
N VAL A 106 -9.52 0.59 -10.02
CA VAL A 106 -8.12 1.00 -10.15
C VAL A 106 -7.26 -0.04 -9.45
N PHE A 107 -6.43 -0.74 -10.22
CA PHE A 107 -5.62 -1.85 -9.74
C PHE A 107 -4.14 -1.45 -9.67
N ILE A 108 -3.58 -1.52 -8.46
CA ILE A 108 -2.21 -1.09 -8.17
C ILE A 108 -1.34 -2.31 -7.85
N ALA A 109 -0.36 -2.58 -8.70
CA ALA A 109 0.54 -3.73 -8.60
C ALA A 109 1.78 -3.46 -7.73
N LEU A 110 2.32 -4.50 -7.09
CA LEU A 110 3.54 -4.39 -6.29
C LEU A 110 4.79 -4.42 -7.19
N LEU A 111 5.57 -3.34 -7.15
CA LEU A 111 6.89 -3.24 -7.79
C LEU A 111 7.99 -3.74 -6.85
N VAL A 112 8.73 -4.77 -7.27
CA VAL A 112 9.85 -5.34 -6.50
C VAL A 112 11.15 -5.21 -7.29
N GLU A 113 11.19 -5.73 -8.50
CA GLU A 113 12.34 -5.67 -9.41
C GLU A 113 12.11 -4.64 -10.53
N GLU A 114 13.19 -4.18 -11.17
CA GLU A 114 13.08 -3.22 -12.29
C GLU A 114 12.26 -3.78 -13.45
N GLY A 115 12.46 -5.07 -13.78
CA GLY A 115 11.75 -5.76 -14.85
C GLY A 115 10.23 -5.75 -14.68
N HIS A 116 9.74 -5.77 -13.43
CA HIS A 116 8.31 -5.76 -13.13
C HIS A 116 7.60 -4.50 -13.67
N THR A 117 8.31 -3.40 -13.95
CA THR A 117 7.69 -2.21 -14.56
C THR A 117 7.00 -2.53 -15.89
N HIS A 118 7.62 -3.38 -16.72
CA HIS A 118 7.08 -3.78 -18.01
C HIS A 118 6.00 -4.86 -17.87
N ASP A 119 6.19 -5.79 -16.92
CA ASP A 119 5.21 -6.82 -16.59
C ASP A 119 3.89 -6.21 -16.08
N ILE A 120 3.99 -5.19 -15.22
CA ILE A 120 2.83 -4.44 -14.69
C ILE A 120 2.09 -3.73 -15.82
N LEU A 121 2.82 -3.09 -16.74
CA LEU A 121 2.22 -2.44 -17.90
C LEU A 121 1.52 -3.45 -18.81
N ALA A 122 2.18 -4.57 -19.14
CA ALA A 122 1.64 -5.63 -19.97
C ALA A 122 0.42 -6.31 -19.33
N GLY A 123 0.40 -6.43 -18.00
CA GLY A 123 -0.72 -6.96 -17.23
C GLY A 123 -1.95 -6.06 -17.18
N GLY A 124 -1.89 -4.82 -17.68
CA GLY A 124 -3.04 -3.91 -17.73
C GLY A 124 -3.39 -3.24 -16.40
N PHE A 125 -2.46 -3.20 -15.44
CA PHE A 125 -2.64 -2.48 -14.19
C PHE A 125 -2.74 -0.96 -14.40
N ASP A 126 -3.41 -0.28 -13.47
CA ASP A 126 -3.58 1.19 -13.50
C ASP A 126 -2.42 1.93 -12.81
N GLY A 127 -1.56 1.21 -12.08
CA GLY A 127 -0.44 1.79 -11.37
C GLY A 127 0.39 0.78 -10.59
N MET A 128 1.39 1.30 -9.88
CA MET A 128 2.28 0.51 -9.05
C MET A 128 2.60 1.18 -7.69
N TYR A 129 2.80 0.36 -6.66
CA TYR A 129 3.24 0.74 -5.32
C TYR A 129 4.41 -0.13 -4.85
N THR A 130 5.06 0.23 -3.74
CA THR A 130 6.37 -0.33 -3.38
C THR A 130 6.40 -1.10 -2.05
N TYR A 131 5.35 -0.99 -1.23
CA TYR A 131 5.13 -1.61 0.08
C TYR A 131 6.27 -1.46 1.11
N PHE A 132 7.39 -2.16 0.90
CA PHE A 132 8.40 -2.39 1.93
C PHE A 132 8.94 -1.11 2.56
N ALA A 133 8.85 -1.03 3.90
CA ALA A 133 9.35 0.09 4.69
C ALA A 133 10.89 0.19 4.72
N SER A 134 11.59 -0.88 4.36
CA SER A 134 13.05 -0.95 4.33
C SER A 134 13.60 -0.42 3.00
N ASN A 135 14.21 0.77 3.06
CA ASN A 135 14.94 1.35 1.95
C ASN A 135 16.11 0.42 1.56
N GLY A 136 16.18 0.09 0.27
CA GLY A 136 17.18 -0.83 -0.27
C GLY A 136 16.81 -2.31 -0.23
N PHE A 137 15.61 -2.68 0.26
CA PHE A 137 15.17 -4.09 0.28
C PHE A 137 14.89 -4.63 -1.13
N SER A 138 14.22 -3.83 -1.96
CA SER A 138 13.93 -4.14 -3.36
C SER A 138 14.28 -2.95 -4.26
N PHE A 139 14.23 -3.14 -5.58
CA PHE A 139 14.33 -2.03 -6.52
C PHE A 139 13.22 -1.01 -6.27
N GLY A 140 11.99 -1.48 -6.06
CA GLY A 140 10.82 -0.65 -5.77
C GLY A 140 10.92 0.13 -4.45
N SER A 141 11.46 -0.47 -3.39
CA SER A 141 11.57 0.19 -2.07
C SER A 141 12.81 1.09 -1.94
N SER A 142 13.68 1.13 -2.96
CA SER A 142 14.88 1.97 -2.97
C SER A 142 14.55 3.40 -3.40
N HIS A 143 14.61 4.36 -2.47
CA HIS A 143 14.17 5.74 -2.72
C HIS A 143 14.87 6.41 -3.91
N GLN A 144 16.12 6.02 -4.19
CA GLN A 144 16.90 6.54 -5.32
C GLN A 144 16.27 6.19 -6.70
N ASN A 145 15.48 5.13 -6.78
CA ASN A 145 14.87 4.65 -8.01
C ASN A 145 13.52 5.33 -8.29
N TRP A 146 12.89 5.94 -7.28
CA TRP A 146 11.52 6.47 -7.40
C TRP A 146 11.35 7.52 -8.50
N LYS A 147 12.39 8.31 -8.79
CA LYS A 147 12.34 9.26 -9.91
C LYS A 147 12.24 8.53 -11.26
N ALA A 148 13.01 7.46 -11.45
CA ALA A 148 12.94 6.66 -12.68
C ALA A 148 11.59 5.94 -12.80
N VAL A 149 11.09 5.36 -11.70
CA VAL A 149 9.78 4.71 -11.65
C VAL A 149 8.64 5.70 -11.97
N LYS A 150 8.67 6.90 -11.36
CA LYS A 150 7.69 7.95 -11.66
C LYS A 150 7.71 8.36 -13.13
N ASN A 151 8.90 8.57 -13.70
CA ASN A 151 9.03 8.90 -15.12
C ASN A 151 8.47 7.81 -16.03
N PHE A 152 8.72 6.54 -15.70
CA PHE A 152 8.13 5.41 -16.41
C PHE A 152 6.60 5.42 -16.32
N CYS A 153 6.06 5.66 -15.12
CA CYS A 153 4.62 5.71 -14.90
C CYS A 153 3.97 6.85 -15.70
N ASP A 154 4.57 8.04 -15.69
CA ASP A 154 4.08 9.20 -16.44
C ASP A 154 4.09 8.97 -17.95
N ALA A 155 5.15 8.35 -18.47
CA ALA A 155 5.26 8.03 -19.89
C ALA A 155 4.22 6.99 -20.36
N ASN A 156 3.69 6.18 -19.44
CA ASN A 156 2.77 5.09 -19.74
C ASN A 156 1.36 5.28 -19.14
N ASN A 157 1.05 6.48 -18.65
CA ASN A 157 -0.24 6.80 -18.02
C ASN A 157 -0.60 5.84 -16.85
N LEU A 158 0.40 5.50 -16.04
CA LEU A 158 0.25 4.72 -14.82
C LEU A 158 0.34 5.62 -13.59
N MET A 159 -0.34 5.24 -12.51
CA MET A 159 -0.18 5.88 -11.20
C MET A 159 1.05 5.31 -10.48
N PHE A 160 1.89 6.18 -9.92
CA PHE A 160 2.93 5.77 -8.98
C PHE A 160 2.55 6.13 -7.54
N ILE A 161 2.48 5.12 -6.67
CA ILE A 161 2.17 5.27 -5.25
C ILE A 161 3.38 4.81 -4.40
N PRO A 162 4.36 5.67 -4.11
CA PRO A 162 5.47 5.29 -3.24
C PRO A 162 4.96 4.93 -1.84
N SER A 163 5.53 3.86 -1.27
CA SER A 163 5.25 3.42 0.09
C SER A 163 6.37 3.84 1.03
N VAL A 164 6.01 4.52 2.11
CA VAL A 164 6.95 5.03 3.12
C VAL A 164 6.70 4.35 4.45
N GLY A 165 7.75 4.09 5.24
CA GLY A 165 7.61 3.51 6.56
C GLY A 165 8.54 4.14 7.59
N PRO A 166 8.21 4.06 8.89
CA PRO A 166 8.95 4.74 9.95
C PRO A 166 10.26 4.05 10.34
N GLY A 167 10.44 2.80 9.90
CA GLY A 167 11.57 1.92 10.16
C GLY A 167 11.14 0.47 9.93
N TYR A 168 12.01 -0.47 10.27
CA TYR A 168 11.73 -1.90 10.10
C TYR A 168 12.55 -2.72 11.11
N ILE A 169 11.92 -3.69 11.75
CA ILE A 169 12.57 -4.71 12.57
C ILE A 169 11.61 -5.89 12.81
N ASP A 170 11.92 -7.05 12.23
CA ASP A 170 11.10 -8.27 12.32
C ASP A 170 11.82 -9.43 13.01
N THR A 171 13.00 -9.19 13.61
CA THR A 171 13.88 -10.22 14.19
C THR A 171 13.24 -11.03 15.31
N SER A 172 12.09 -10.60 15.83
CA SER A 172 11.32 -11.38 16.80
C SER A 172 10.57 -12.58 16.21
N ILE A 173 10.27 -12.54 14.92
CA ILE A 173 9.67 -13.65 14.16
C ILE A 173 10.59 -14.17 13.06
N ARG A 174 11.55 -13.35 12.58
CA ARG A 174 12.58 -13.72 11.59
C ARG A 174 13.99 -13.37 12.10
N PRO A 175 14.56 -14.11 13.08
CA PRO A 175 15.86 -13.77 13.69
C PRO A 175 17.03 -13.64 12.70
N TRP A 176 16.93 -14.29 11.54
CA TRP A 176 17.90 -14.26 10.45
C TRP A 176 17.83 -12.98 9.57
N ASN A 177 16.79 -12.15 9.72
CA ASN A 177 16.50 -11.03 8.81
C ASN A 177 17.06 -9.67 9.27
N ASN A 178 18.04 -9.67 10.19
CA ASN A 178 18.59 -8.44 10.78
C ASN A 178 19.19 -7.46 9.76
N HIS A 179 19.67 -7.93 8.60
CA HIS A 179 20.24 -7.08 7.54
C HIS A 179 19.22 -6.07 6.97
N ASN A 180 17.92 -6.36 7.07
CA ASN A 180 16.84 -5.46 6.66
C ASN A 180 16.38 -4.51 7.76
N THR A 181 16.93 -4.61 8.98
CA THR A 181 16.56 -3.69 10.06
C THR A 181 16.92 -2.26 9.72
N ARG A 182 16.00 -1.33 9.99
CA ARG A 182 16.16 0.11 9.81
C ARG A 182 15.71 0.81 11.07
N ASN A 183 16.68 1.34 11.81
CA ASN A 183 16.40 2.12 13.02
C ASN A 183 15.59 3.36 12.65
N ARG A 184 14.61 3.70 13.49
CA ARG A 184 13.74 4.86 13.24
C ARG A 184 14.46 6.20 13.41
N VAL A 185 15.57 6.21 14.16
CA VAL A 185 16.42 7.39 14.46
C VAL A 185 15.55 8.59 14.88
N ASN A 186 14.69 8.38 15.88
CA ASN A 186 13.78 9.39 16.43
C ASN A 186 12.89 10.09 15.37
N GLY A 187 12.46 9.33 14.35
CA GLY A 187 11.63 9.82 13.26
C GLY A 187 12.40 10.23 12.00
N LYS A 188 13.73 10.41 12.07
CA LYS A 188 14.51 10.89 10.93
C LYS A 188 14.44 9.96 9.72
N TYR A 189 14.42 8.64 9.96
CA TYR A 189 14.24 7.65 8.89
C TYR A 189 12.92 7.87 8.14
N TYR A 190 11.84 8.08 8.89
CA TYR A 190 10.50 8.31 8.34
C TYR A 190 10.43 9.60 7.52
N GLU A 191 10.95 10.70 8.07
CA GLU A 191 10.96 12.00 7.39
C GLU A 191 11.81 11.97 6.12
N THR A 192 12.93 11.23 6.10
CA THR A 192 13.72 11.03 4.88
C THR A 192 12.93 10.27 3.81
N ALA A 193 12.16 9.24 4.18
CA ALA A 193 11.30 8.51 3.24
C ALA A 193 10.18 9.40 2.69
N LEU A 194 9.50 10.15 3.56
CA LEU A 194 8.44 11.09 3.19
C LEU A 194 8.96 12.19 2.26
N GLN A 195 10.13 12.77 2.58
CA GLN A 195 10.75 13.77 1.72
C GLN A 195 11.05 13.23 0.32
N ALA A 196 11.62 12.02 0.23
CA ALA A 196 11.92 11.38 -1.05
C ALA A 196 10.64 11.09 -1.86
N ALA A 197 9.56 10.68 -1.19
CA ALA A 197 8.28 10.46 -1.84
C ALA A 197 7.72 11.76 -2.40
N LEU A 198 7.77 12.87 -1.66
CA LEU A 198 7.27 14.17 -2.13
C LEU A 198 8.07 14.71 -3.33
N THR A 199 9.38 14.45 -3.40
CA THR A 199 10.23 14.92 -4.52
C THR A 199 9.79 14.38 -5.89
N VAL A 200 9.16 13.21 -5.93
CA VAL A 200 8.66 12.62 -7.19
C VAL A 200 7.22 13.03 -7.52
N ARG A 201 6.63 13.95 -6.75
CA ARG A 201 5.29 14.51 -6.98
C ARG A 201 4.20 13.45 -7.23
N PRO A 202 4.03 12.48 -6.34
CA PRO A 202 3.05 11.42 -6.51
C PRO A 202 1.65 11.95 -6.23
N GLU A 203 0.64 11.29 -6.77
CA GLU A 203 -0.75 11.65 -6.49
C GLU A 203 -1.21 11.14 -5.12
N ILE A 204 -0.73 9.96 -4.74
CA ILE A 204 -1.01 9.24 -3.50
C ILE A 204 0.33 8.78 -2.91
N VAL A 205 0.48 8.87 -1.58
CA VAL A 205 1.56 8.23 -0.82
C VAL A 205 0.92 7.19 0.09
N SER A 206 1.47 5.97 0.11
CA SER A 206 1.03 4.92 1.03
C SER A 206 1.95 4.82 2.24
N ILE A 207 1.42 4.55 3.42
CA ILE A 207 2.20 4.39 4.65
C ILE A 207 2.22 2.92 5.04
N THR A 208 3.41 2.34 5.09
CA THR A 208 3.66 0.99 5.59
C THR A 208 4.28 1.12 6.98
N SER A 209 3.52 1.01 8.07
CA SER A 209 2.10 0.60 8.15
C SER A 209 1.37 1.32 9.29
N PHE A 210 0.06 1.15 9.39
CA PHE A 210 -0.64 1.55 10.61
C PHE A 210 -0.18 0.68 11.79
N ASN A 211 -0.31 -0.64 11.69
CA ASN A 211 -0.18 -1.58 12.81
C ASN A 211 0.45 -2.95 12.46
N GLU A 212 1.37 -3.04 11.48
CA GLU A 212 2.11 -4.27 11.21
C GLU A 212 3.22 -4.46 12.25
N TRP A 213 2.81 -4.81 13.47
CA TRP A 213 3.67 -4.91 14.66
C TRP A 213 4.77 -5.96 14.52
N HIS A 214 4.50 -7.03 13.75
CA HIS A 214 5.44 -8.12 13.52
C HIS A 214 6.72 -7.65 12.83
N GLU A 215 6.61 -6.63 11.97
CA GLU A 215 7.72 -6.09 11.19
C GLU A 215 8.24 -4.75 11.72
N GLY A 216 7.68 -4.26 12.82
CA GLY A 216 8.13 -3.02 13.45
C GLY A 216 7.93 -1.78 12.58
N THR A 217 6.97 -1.82 11.64
CA THR A 217 6.67 -0.73 10.69
C THR A 217 5.50 0.16 11.12
N GLN A 218 4.84 -0.18 12.23
CA GLN A 218 3.65 0.52 12.73
C GLN A 218 3.90 2.00 13.06
N ILE A 219 2.95 2.87 12.70
CA ILE A 219 2.85 4.24 13.22
C ILE A 219 1.88 4.35 14.41
N GLU A 220 1.14 3.27 14.71
CA GLU A 220 0.31 3.14 15.91
C GLU A 220 1.13 3.41 17.18
N LYS A 221 0.46 3.92 18.22
CA LYS A 221 1.12 4.31 19.47
C LYS A 221 1.84 3.12 20.12
N ALA A 222 3.12 3.29 20.43
CA ALA A 222 3.90 2.32 21.19
C ALA A 222 4.30 2.89 22.55
N VAL A 223 4.28 2.04 23.58
CA VAL A 223 4.68 2.39 24.95
C VAL A 223 5.84 1.51 25.41
N PRO A 224 6.75 2.03 26.27
CA PRO A 224 7.83 1.23 26.85
C PRO A 224 7.29 0.00 27.58
N LYS A 225 7.88 -1.16 27.33
CA LYS A 225 7.50 -2.41 28.02
C LYS A 225 8.74 -3.27 28.26
N LYS A 226 8.86 -3.78 29.48
CA LYS A 226 9.86 -4.76 29.87
C LYS A 226 9.18 -5.97 30.50
N THR A 227 9.66 -7.15 30.14
CA THR A 227 9.35 -8.44 30.76
C THR A 227 10.66 -9.06 31.27
N PRO A 228 10.63 -10.14 32.07
CA PRO A 228 11.86 -10.80 32.52
C PRO A 228 12.77 -11.26 31.37
N THR A 229 12.21 -11.62 30.22
CA THR A 229 12.94 -12.18 29.07
C THR A 229 13.12 -11.21 27.90
N ARG A 230 12.42 -10.07 27.91
CA ARG A 230 12.41 -9.15 26.76
C ARG A 230 12.25 -7.71 27.17
N LEU A 231 13.14 -6.87 26.64
CA LEU A 231 12.98 -5.42 26.57
C LEU A 231 12.43 -5.09 25.18
N TYR A 232 11.24 -4.48 25.12
CA TYR A 232 10.64 -4.05 23.86
C TYR A 232 11.21 -2.68 23.46
N LEU A 233 11.36 -2.47 22.15
CA LEU A 233 11.66 -1.15 21.60
C LEU A 233 10.45 -0.23 21.75
N ASP A 234 10.73 1.05 21.90
CA ASP A 234 9.72 2.09 22.11
C ASP A 234 10.14 3.40 21.39
N TYR A 235 9.42 4.48 21.63
CA TYR A 235 9.61 5.77 20.97
C TYR A 235 10.30 6.82 21.85
N LEU A 236 10.84 6.43 23.02
CA LEU A 236 11.52 7.36 23.90
C LEU A 236 12.73 8.03 23.21
N PRO A 237 13.04 9.30 23.54
CA PRO A 237 12.44 10.12 24.59
C PRO A 237 11.12 10.82 24.18
N HIS A 238 10.56 10.49 23.00
CA HIS A 238 9.32 11.10 22.51
C HIS A 238 8.06 10.40 23.05
N GLN A 239 6.92 11.05 22.84
CA GLN A 239 5.61 10.51 23.23
C GLN A 239 5.20 9.30 22.37
N PRO A 240 4.32 8.42 22.86
CA PRO A 240 3.77 7.30 22.09
C PRO A 240 3.15 7.71 20.74
N SER A 241 2.66 8.95 20.63
CA SER A 241 2.04 9.52 19.43
C SER A 241 3.00 10.06 18.38
N LEU A 242 4.33 9.99 18.59
CA LEU A 242 5.33 10.62 17.70
C LEU A 242 5.05 10.39 16.20
N TYR A 243 4.84 9.13 15.79
CA TYR A 243 4.68 8.82 14.36
C TYR A 243 3.35 9.29 13.79
N LEU A 244 2.26 9.28 14.58
CA LEU A 244 0.99 9.89 14.17
C LEU A 244 1.14 11.41 13.98
N GLU A 245 1.88 12.09 14.85
CA GLU A 245 2.15 13.53 14.75
C GLU A 245 3.03 13.87 13.53
N LEU A 246 4.05 13.06 13.25
CA LEU A 246 4.86 13.19 12.04
C LEU A 246 4.02 12.95 10.79
N THR A 247 3.22 11.89 10.74
CA THR A 247 2.31 11.61 9.62
C THR A 247 1.37 12.78 9.36
N ARG A 248 0.77 13.35 10.41
CA ARG A 248 -0.09 14.54 10.28
C ARG A 248 0.68 15.72 9.65
N ARG A 249 1.86 16.06 10.19
CA ARG A 249 2.67 17.18 9.70
C ARG A 249 3.03 17.02 8.22
N TRP A 250 3.42 15.81 7.82
CA TRP A 250 3.79 15.52 6.44
C TRP A 250 2.58 15.42 5.51
N ALA A 251 1.42 14.98 5.98
CA ALA A 251 0.18 15.03 5.21
C ALA A 251 -0.24 16.49 4.94
N GLU A 252 -0.17 17.36 5.94
CA GLU A 252 -0.42 18.80 5.78
C GLU A 252 0.59 19.44 4.81
N HIS A 253 1.86 19.04 4.85
CA HIS A 253 2.87 19.50 3.90
C HIS A 253 2.61 18.99 2.47
N PHE A 254 2.27 17.71 2.31
CA PHE A 254 1.94 17.09 1.03
C PHE A 254 0.76 17.80 0.34
N ILE A 255 -0.29 18.15 1.08
CA ILE A 255 -1.43 18.89 0.54
C ILE A 255 -1.00 20.24 -0.03
N LYS A 256 -0.19 21.00 0.72
CA LYS A 256 0.33 22.31 0.27
C LYS A 256 1.20 22.20 -0.98
N GLU A 257 2.07 21.19 -1.04
CA GLU A 257 2.90 20.94 -2.22
C GLU A 257 2.04 20.56 -3.43
N LYS A 258 1.03 19.69 -3.24
CA LYS A 258 0.13 19.25 -4.31
C LYS A 258 -0.67 20.41 -4.91
N GLU A 259 -1.11 21.38 -4.10
CA GLU A 259 -1.73 22.62 -4.59
C GLU A 259 -0.79 23.43 -5.49
N GLN A 260 0.50 23.47 -5.17
CA GLN A 260 1.51 24.17 -5.97
C GLN A 260 1.87 23.44 -7.27
N TRP A 261 1.80 22.11 -7.31
CA TRP A 261 2.08 21.35 -8.53
C TRP A 261 0.98 21.48 -9.59
N LEU A 262 -0.23 21.88 -9.17
CA LEU A 262 -1.39 22.08 -10.04
C LEU A 262 -1.53 23.52 -10.55
N MET A 263 -0.69 24.45 -10.07
CA MET A 263 -0.54 25.81 -10.61
C MET A 263 0.53 25.84 -11.71
#